data_AF-A0A418LV35-F1
#
_entry.id   AF-A0A418LV35-F1
#
_cell.length_a   1.000
_cell.length_b   1.000
_cell.length_c   1.000
_cell.angle_alpha   90.00
_cell.angle_beta   90.00
_cell.angle_gamma   90.00
#
_symmetry.space_group_name_H-M   'P 1'
#
loop_
_entity.id
_entity.type
_entity.pdbx_description
1 polymer ?
#
loop_
_entity_poly.entity_id
_entity_poly.type
_entity_poly.pdbx_seq_one_letter_code
_entity_poly.pdbx_strand_id
1 'polypeptide(L)'
;MGRYPITGDVKDSWAINHLRYFAGARCAQEGSLSEINDDTVAYHFHESLGVVEQIIPRNSPLVMAIWKMAHPVLSRCICAERQLCR
;
A
#
# COMPACT_ATOMS: atom_id res chain seq x y z
N MET A 1 31.49 1.74 4.86
CA MET A 1 30.42 0.72 4.97
C MET A 1 29.78 0.87 6.36
N GLY A 2 28.87 1.84 6.50
CA GLY A 2 28.38 2.32 7.79
C GLY A 2 27.40 1.33 8.43
N ARG A 3 27.75 0.85 9.62
CA ARG A 3 26.87 0.05 10.48
C ARG A 3 25.94 1.01 11.22
N TYR A 4 24.65 1.01 10.87
CA TYR A 4 23.64 1.68 11.70
C TYR A 4 23.40 0.82 12.95
N PRO A 5 23.48 1.38 14.18
CA PRO A 5 23.15 0.65 15.39
C PRO A 5 21.63 0.66 15.57
N ILE A 6 20.95 -0.46 15.25
CA ILE A 6 19.52 -0.64 15.56
C ILE A 6 19.27 -2.05 16.10
N THR A 7 19.68 -2.31 17.34
CA THR A 7 19.13 -3.43 18.11
C THR A 7 18.01 -2.91 18.99
N GLY A 8 16.90 -2.59 18.33
CA GLY A 8 15.56 -2.57 18.89
C GLY A 8 14.69 -3.30 17.86
N ASP A 9 14.25 -4.52 18.19
CA ASP A 9 13.24 -5.32 17.50
C ASP A 9 13.37 -5.50 15.98
N VAL A 10 13.92 -6.66 15.55
CA VAL A 10 13.97 -7.14 14.15
C VAL A 10 12.65 -7.00 13.37
N LYS A 11 11.50 -6.94 14.07
CA LYS A 11 10.17 -6.69 13.50
C LYS A 11 10.04 -5.30 12.85
N ASP A 12 10.70 -4.27 13.39
CA ASP A 12 10.56 -2.89 12.94
C ASP A 12 11.26 -2.65 11.60
N SER A 13 12.39 -3.35 11.37
CA SER A 13 13.13 -3.29 10.10
C SER A 13 12.33 -3.90 8.93
N TRP A 14 11.61 -4.99 9.18
CA TRP A 14 10.79 -5.64 8.13
C TRP A 14 9.61 -4.75 7.74
N ALA A 15 8.92 -4.17 8.72
CA ALA A 15 7.85 -3.19 8.54
C ALA A 15 8.26 -2.02 7.63
N ILE A 16 9.42 -1.42 7.87
CA ILE A 16 9.91 -0.25 7.11
C ILE A 16 10.21 -0.60 5.65
N ASN A 17 10.78 -1.79 5.40
CA ASN A 17 11.06 -2.22 4.03
C ASN A 17 9.79 -2.45 3.21
N HIS A 18 8.69 -2.89 3.84
CA HIS A 18 7.39 -3.02 3.17
C HIS A 18 6.83 -1.66 2.79
N LEU A 19 6.89 -0.66 3.67
CA LEU A 19 6.45 0.70 3.35
C LEU A 19 7.24 1.30 2.17
N ARG A 20 8.55 1.08 2.12
CA ARG A 20 9.39 1.50 0.98
C ARG A 20 9.00 0.80 -0.32
N TYR A 21 8.72 -0.50 -0.27
CA TYR A 21 8.27 -1.27 -1.42
C TYR A 21 6.93 -0.76 -1.97
N PHE A 22 5.92 -0.55 -1.10
CA PHE A 22 4.60 -0.07 -1.53
C PHE A 22 4.62 1.39 -2.01
N ALA A 23 5.48 2.24 -1.43
CA ALA A 23 5.70 3.59 -1.94
C ALA A 23 6.27 3.58 -3.36
N GLY A 24 7.25 2.70 -3.65
CA GLY A 24 7.78 2.52 -4.99
C GLY A 24 6.77 1.95 -5.98
N ALA A 25 5.99 0.95 -5.55
CA ALA A 25 4.95 0.33 -6.38
C ALA A 25 3.84 1.32 -6.77
N ARG A 26 3.48 2.28 -5.90
CA ARG A 26 2.50 3.33 -6.23
C ARG A 26 2.98 4.26 -7.34
N CYS A 27 4.28 4.58 -7.38
CA CYS A 27 4.83 5.41 -8.46
C CYS A 27 4.83 4.70 -9.82
N ALA A 28 4.78 3.37 -9.84
CA ALA A 28 4.74 2.59 -11.08
C ALA A 28 3.32 2.32 -11.60
N GLN A 29 2.27 2.72 -10.85
CA GLN A 29 0.88 2.57 -11.30
C GLN A 29 0.49 3.71 -12.24
N GLU A 30 0.95 3.64 -13.47
CA GLU A 30 0.50 4.49 -14.56
C GLU A 30 -0.68 3.84 -15.31
N GLY A 31 -1.59 4.66 -15.83
CA GLY A 31 -2.72 4.18 -16.64
C GLY A 31 -2.23 3.60 -17.97
N SER A 32 -2.88 2.53 -18.45
CA SER A 32 -2.53 1.93 -19.73
C SER A 32 -3.28 2.64 -20.87
N LEU A 33 -2.54 3.03 -21.90
CA LEU A 33 -3.07 3.58 -23.13
C LEU A 33 -3.22 2.44 -24.14
N SER A 34 -4.44 2.19 -24.61
CA SER A 34 -4.69 1.22 -25.68
C SER A 34 -5.31 1.95 -26.87
N GLU A 35 -4.59 1.93 -28.00
CA GLU A 35 -5.07 2.47 -29.26
C GLU A 35 -5.92 1.40 -29.95
N ILE A 36 -7.22 1.64 -30.06
CA ILE A 36 -8.17 0.64 -30.60
C ILE A 36 -8.36 0.84 -32.11
N ASN A 37 -8.34 2.09 -32.60
CA ASN A 37 -8.38 2.47 -34.03
C ASN A 37 -7.75 3.86 -34.23
N ASP A 38 -7.44 4.23 -35.47
CA ASP A 38 -6.77 5.52 -35.85
C ASP A 38 -7.49 6.78 -35.34
N ASP A 39 -8.81 6.72 -35.09
CA ASP A 39 -9.61 7.84 -34.55
C ASP A 39 -10.05 7.64 -33.10
N THR A 40 -9.63 6.56 -32.42
CA THR A 40 -10.17 6.20 -31.09
C THR A 40 -9.10 5.65 -30.15
N VAL A 41 -8.74 6.47 -29.19
CA VAL A 41 -7.83 6.12 -28.08
C VAL A 41 -8.66 5.75 -26.85
N ALA A 42 -8.46 4.54 -26.33
CA ALA A 42 -9.05 4.11 -25.07
C ALA A 42 -8.07 4.34 -23.91
N TYR A 43 -8.45 5.25 -23.01
CA TYR A 43 -7.71 5.50 -21.78
C TYR A 43 -8.26 4.62 -20.64
N HIS A 44 -7.44 3.71 -20.12
CA HIS A 44 -7.78 2.92 -18.93
C HIS A 44 -7.27 3.63 -17.67
N PHE A 45 -8.18 4.32 -16.98
CA PHE A 45 -7.87 5.04 -15.75
C PHE A 45 -8.10 4.19 -14.50
N HIS A 46 -7.18 4.28 -13.54
CA HIS A 46 -7.36 3.71 -12.20
C HIS A 46 -8.03 4.75 -11.28
N GLU A 47 -9.34 4.59 -11.09
CA GLU A 47 -10.12 5.41 -10.17
C GLU A 47 -9.88 5.03 -8.69
N SER A 48 -10.03 6.00 -7.80
CA SER A 48 -9.88 5.80 -6.35
C SER A 48 -11.17 5.24 -5.76
N LEU A 49 -11.10 4.11 -5.02
CA LEU A 49 -12.26 3.41 -4.46
C LEU A 49 -12.85 4.05 -3.18
N GLY A 50 -12.56 5.32 -2.90
CA GLY A 50 -13.13 6.05 -1.75
C GLY A 50 -12.54 5.65 -0.38
N VAL A 51 -13.39 5.60 0.65
CA VAL A 51 -13.01 5.24 2.04
C VAL A 51 -13.32 3.77 2.29
N VAL A 52 -12.30 3.00 2.72
CA VAL A 52 -12.46 1.59 3.07
C VAL A 52 -12.09 1.40 4.53
N GLU A 53 -12.97 0.78 5.32
CA GLU A 53 -12.64 0.37 6.69
C GLU A 53 -12.03 -1.03 6.69
N GLN A 54 -10.83 -1.17 7.25
CA GLN A 54 -10.18 -2.47 7.39
C GLN A 54 -9.96 -2.83 8.87
N ILE A 55 -10.40 -4.04 9.24
CA ILE A 55 -10.22 -4.58 10.60
C ILE A 55 -8.89 -5.32 10.70
N ILE A 56 -8.10 -5.01 11.74
CA ILE A 56 -6.77 -5.61 11.99
C ILE A 56 -6.84 -6.65 13.12
N PRO A 57 -6.27 -7.86 12.95
CA PRO A 57 -6.18 -8.87 14.00
C PRO A 57 -5.11 -8.54 15.06
N ARG A 58 -5.34 -8.92 16.32
CA ARG A 58 -4.46 -8.60 17.47
C ARG A 58 -3.10 -9.32 17.51
N ASN A 59 -2.88 -10.35 16.69
CA ASN A 59 -1.68 -11.20 16.80
C ASN A 59 -0.36 -10.47 16.46
N SER A 60 -0.41 -9.44 15.60
CA SER A 60 0.75 -8.61 15.27
C SER A 60 0.27 -7.31 14.59
N PRO A 61 -0.18 -6.33 15.39
CA PRO A 61 -0.89 -5.15 14.88
C PRO A 61 -0.04 -4.32 13.93
N LEU A 62 1.27 -4.17 14.20
CA LEU A 62 2.16 -3.33 13.38
C LEU A 62 2.36 -3.89 11.96
N VAL A 63 2.72 -5.17 11.85
CA VAL A 63 2.95 -5.80 10.54
C VAL A 63 1.62 -5.89 9.78
N MET A 64 0.55 -6.33 10.43
CA MET A 64 -0.75 -6.45 9.76
C MET A 64 -1.35 -5.10 9.36
N ALA A 65 -1.09 -4.03 10.12
CA ALA A 65 -1.44 -2.66 9.71
C ALA A 65 -0.72 -2.29 8.42
N ILE A 66 0.59 -2.52 8.33
CA ILE A 66 1.37 -2.17 7.14
C ILE A 66 0.93 -2.96 5.91
N TRP A 67 0.68 -4.27 6.07
CA TRP A 67 0.14 -5.10 4.99
C TRP A 67 -1.26 -4.67 4.56
N LYS A 68 -2.11 -4.24 5.50
CA LYS A 68 -3.45 -3.71 5.20
C LYS A 68 -3.43 -2.33 4.57
N MET A 69 -2.44 -1.51 4.91
CA MET A 69 -2.19 -0.20 4.30
C MET A 69 -1.64 -0.30 2.87
N ALA A 70 -1.07 -1.43 2.48
CA ALA A 70 -0.59 -1.65 1.12
C ALA A 70 -1.69 -1.49 0.06
N HIS A 71 -2.86 -2.10 0.26
CA HIS A 71 -3.98 -2.01 -0.68
C HIS A 71 -4.52 -0.58 -0.87
N PRO A 72 -4.84 0.19 0.18
CA PRO A 72 -5.24 1.59 0.05
C PRO A 72 -4.17 2.47 -0.61
N VAL A 73 -2.89 2.23 -0.32
CA VAL A 73 -1.78 2.98 -0.92
C VAL A 73 -1.69 2.73 -2.43
N LEU A 74 -2.03 1.53 -2.91
CA LEU A 74 -2.04 1.21 -4.35
C LEU A 74 -3.35 1.64 -5.04
N SER A 75 -4.49 1.46 -4.39
CA SER A 75 -5.80 1.81 -4.94
C SER A 75 -6.19 3.29 -4.74
N ARG A 76 -5.26 4.13 -4.26
CA ARG A 76 -5.51 5.56 -3.93
C ARG A 76 -6.73 5.77 -3.03
N CYS A 77 -6.94 4.88 -2.05
CA CYS A 77 -8.06 4.93 -1.11
C CYS A 77 -7.62 5.48 0.25
N ILE A 78 -8.56 6.07 1.00
CA ILE A 78 -8.35 6.43 2.40
C ILE A 78 -8.77 5.23 3.24
N CYS A 79 -7.85 4.70 4.05
CA CYS A 79 -8.14 3.59 4.96
C CYS A 79 -8.48 4.14 6.34
N ALA A 80 -9.62 3.77 6.89
CA ALA A 80 -9.88 3.93 8.32
C ALA A 80 -9.60 2.58 9.01
N GLU A 81 -8.77 2.59 10.05
CA GLU A 81 -8.47 1.39 10.82
C GLU A 81 -9.34 1.33 12.07
N ARG A 82 -9.92 0.14 12.32
CA ARG A 82 -10.61 -0.16 13.57
C ARG A 82 -10.02 -1.42 14.18
N GLN A 83 -9.39 -1.28 15.35
CA GLN A 83 -8.87 -2.42 16.11
C GLN A 83 -10.04 -3.21 16.72
N LEU A 84 -10.07 -4.52 16.47
CA LEU A 84 -11.08 -5.39 17.07
C LEU A 84 -10.75 -5.57 18.56
N CYS A 85 -11.48 -4.85 19.42
CA CYS A 85 -11.43 -4.97 20.87
C CYS A 85 -12.35 -6.12 21.30
N ARG A 86 -11.85 -7.35 21.23
CA ARG A 86 -12.39 -8.48 22.01
C ARG A 86 -11.24 -9.38 22.40
#